data_AF-A0A2D8NLH0-F1
#
_entry.id   AF-A0A2D8NLH0-F1
#
_cell.length_a   1.000
_cell.length_b   1.000
_cell.length_c   1.000
_cell.angle_alpha   90.00
_cell.angle_beta   90.00
_cell.angle_gamma   90.00
#
_symmetry.space_group_name_H-M   'P 1'
#
loop_
_entity.id
_entity.type
_entity.pdbx_description
1 polymer ?
#
loop_
_entity_poly.entity_id
_entity_poly.type
_entity_poly.pdbx_seq_one_letter_code
_entity_poly.pdbx_strand_id
1 'polypeptide(L)'
;AATVYADALVLDYIARLVDATRSADEVRLGVSIRGALALTRASRARAAAQGRTFVTPDDVKALAVPVLAHRLILHAEAEFDGVTPEAVVGQVLLDVEPPTRREAV
;
A
#
# COMPACT_ATOMS: atom_id res chain seq x y z
N ALA A 1 9.22 15.62 -7.46
CA ALA A 1 8.59 14.63 -6.55
C ALA A 1 8.78 14.95 -5.06
N ALA A 2 9.99 15.32 -4.60
CA ALA A 2 10.24 15.55 -3.17
C ALA A 2 9.33 16.63 -2.52
N THR A 3 8.87 17.60 -3.31
CA THR A 3 7.98 18.71 -2.92
C THR A 3 6.49 18.35 -2.92
N VAL A 4 6.09 17.16 -3.38
CA VAL A 4 4.69 16.73 -3.36
C VAL A 4 4.25 16.45 -1.92
N TYR A 5 3.19 17.11 -1.50
CA TYR A 5 2.60 16.96 -0.18
C TYR A 5 1.92 15.59 -0.02
N ALA A 6 2.11 14.96 1.13
CA ALA A 6 1.38 13.76 1.51
C ALA A 6 0.76 14.01 2.88
N ASP A 7 -0.57 14.03 2.93
CA ASP A 7 -1.32 14.24 4.17
C ASP A 7 -1.06 13.09 5.16
N ALA A 8 -1.11 13.40 6.46
CA ALA A 8 -0.94 12.41 7.52
C ALA A 8 -1.93 11.24 7.40
N LEU A 9 -3.16 11.49 6.95
CA LEU A 9 -4.17 10.45 6.73
C LEU A 9 -3.78 9.49 5.58
N VAL A 10 -3.12 10.00 4.54
CA VAL A 10 -2.62 9.16 3.45
C VAL A 10 -1.40 8.35 3.91
N LEU A 11 -0.54 8.93 4.74
CA LEU A 11 0.60 8.21 5.33
C LEU A 11 0.14 7.11 6.29
N ASP A 12 -0.89 7.38 7.11
CA ASP A 12 -1.54 6.39 7.96
C ASP A 12 -2.17 5.26 7.13
N TYR A 13 -2.87 5.60 6.04
CA TYR A 13 -3.40 4.60 5.13
C TYR A 13 -2.32 3.67 4.54
N ILE A 14 -1.17 4.22 4.13
CA ILE A 14 -0.02 3.42 3.68
C ILE A 14 0.49 2.51 4.81
N ALA A 15 0.57 3.01 6.05
CA ALA A 15 1.02 2.23 7.19
C ALA A 15 0.04 1.07 7.48
N ARG A 16 -1.27 1.34 7.47
CA ARG A 16 -2.33 0.34 7.64
C ARG A 16 -2.30 -0.74 6.57
N LEU A 17 -2.10 -0.38 5.30
CA LEU A 17 -1.94 -1.36 4.22
C LEU A 17 -0.75 -2.29 4.49
N VAL A 18 0.40 -1.72 4.87
CA VAL A 18 1.60 -2.50 5.17
C VAL A 18 1.39 -3.40 6.39
N ASP A 19 0.69 -2.93 7.43
CA ASP A 19 0.42 -3.71 8.62
C ASP A 19 -0.59 -4.85 8.36
N ALA A 20 -1.62 -4.58 7.55
CA ALA A 20 -2.56 -5.60 7.09
C ALA A 20 -1.86 -6.74 6.35
N THR A 21 -0.80 -6.46 5.56
CA THR A 21 -0.01 -7.55 4.94
C THR A 21 0.70 -8.47 5.94
N ARG A 22 0.93 -8.04 7.18
CA ARG A 22 1.57 -8.86 8.23
C ARG A 22 0.56 -9.69 9.01
N SER A 23 -0.72 -9.35 8.90
CA SER A 23 -1.82 -10.02 9.58
C SER A 23 -2.61 -10.93 8.65
N ALA A 24 -2.21 -11.03 7.37
CA ALA A 24 -2.82 -11.92 6.40
C ALA A 24 -2.36 -13.37 6.64
N ASP A 25 -3.31 -14.30 6.72
CA ASP A 25 -3.07 -15.69 7.09
C ASP A 25 -2.15 -16.43 6.09
N GLU A 26 -2.17 -16.03 4.83
CA GLU A 26 -1.34 -16.61 3.77
C GLU A 26 0.13 -16.15 3.84
N VAL A 27 0.43 -15.15 4.66
CA VAL A 27 1.71 -14.45 4.67
C VAL A 27 2.59 -14.90 5.84
N ARG A 28 3.73 -15.52 5.51
CA ARG A 28 4.79 -15.87 6.46
C ARG A 28 5.64 -14.67 6.87
N LEU A 29 5.87 -13.73 5.95
CA LEU A 29 6.57 -12.47 6.23
C LEU A 29 5.93 -11.32 5.43
N GLY A 30 5.25 -10.43 6.16
CA GLY A 30 4.64 -9.24 5.60
C GLY A 30 5.63 -8.12 5.29
N VAL A 31 5.10 -7.03 4.76
CA VAL A 31 5.91 -5.91 4.29
C VAL A 31 6.61 -5.17 5.46
N SER A 32 7.90 -4.89 5.32
CA SER A 32 8.66 -4.05 6.27
C SER A 32 8.40 -2.54 6.12
N ILE A 33 8.87 -1.71 7.05
CA ILE A 33 8.78 -0.24 6.94
C ILE A 33 9.42 0.33 5.65
N ARG A 34 10.36 -0.40 5.04
CA ARG A 34 10.93 -0.04 3.73
C ARG A 34 9.88 -0.10 2.61
N GLY A 35 8.88 -0.96 2.75
CA GLY A 35 7.65 -1.02 1.93
C GLY A 35 6.88 0.28 1.96
N ALA A 36 6.48 0.71 3.15
CA ALA A 36 5.75 1.95 3.35
C ALA A 36 6.51 3.13 2.72
N LEU A 37 7.80 3.28 3.02
CA LEU A 37 8.62 4.36 2.47
C LEU A 37 8.72 4.32 0.94
N ALA A 38 8.85 3.14 0.35
CA ALA A 38 8.87 2.98 -1.10
C ALA A 38 7.52 3.36 -1.72
N LEU A 39 6.41 2.93 -1.12
CA LEU A 39 5.06 3.23 -1.60
C LEU A 39 4.75 4.73 -1.48
N THR A 40 5.15 5.39 -0.38
CA THR A 40 5.02 6.85 -0.24
C THR A 40 5.80 7.59 -1.32
N ARG A 41 7.06 7.20 -1.59
CA ARG A 41 7.89 7.83 -2.62
C ARG A 41 7.31 7.63 -4.02
N ALA A 42 6.87 6.41 -4.34
CA ALA A 42 6.24 6.09 -5.61
C ALA A 42 4.94 6.88 -5.80
N SER A 43 4.11 6.99 -4.75
CA SER A 43 2.85 7.76 -4.79
C SER A 43 3.09 9.25 -5.03
N ARG A 44 4.11 9.83 -4.39
CA ARG A 44 4.55 11.22 -4.69
C ARG A 44 5.05 11.39 -6.12
N ALA A 45 5.80 10.42 -6.64
CA ALA A 45 6.27 10.46 -8.01
C ALA A 45 5.11 10.39 -9.01
N ARG A 46 4.11 9.52 -8.76
CA ARG A 46 2.90 9.41 -9.58
C ARG A 46 2.06 10.68 -9.56
N ALA A 47 1.81 11.25 -8.39
CA ALA A 47 1.10 12.52 -8.27
C ALA A 47 1.82 13.64 -9.06
N ALA A 48 3.15 13.75 -8.92
CA ALA A 48 3.94 14.71 -9.70
C ALA A 48 3.85 14.46 -11.21
N ALA A 49 3.94 13.20 -11.66
CA ALA A 49 3.84 12.83 -13.07
C ALA A 49 2.45 13.17 -13.67
N GLN A 50 1.42 13.25 -12.83
CA GLN A 50 0.08 13.69 -13.20
C GLN A 50 -0.15 15.20 -13.00
N GLY A 51 0.90 15.98 -12.75
CA GLY A 51 0.81 17.44 -12.56
C GLY A 51 0.19 17.88 -11.23
N ARG A 52 -0.02 16.97 -10.27
CA ARG A 52 -0.58 17.26 -8.95
C ARG A 52 0.51 17.54 -7.93
N THR A 53 0.20 18.40 -6.97
CA THR A 53 1.10 18.80 -5.87
C THR A 53 0.84 18.04 -4.56
N PHE A 54 -0.16 17.16 -4.54
CA PHE A 54 -0.49 16.33 -3.38
C PHE A 54 -0.84 14.90 -3.79
N VAL A 55 -0.56 13.96 -2.88
CA VAL A 55 -0.90 12.53 -3.03
C VAL A 55 -2.37 12.28 -2.69
N THR A 56 -3.02 11.44 -3.48
CA THR A 56 -4.38 10.94 -3.23
C THR A 56 -4.35 9.45 -2.84
N PRO A 57 -5.39 8.91 -2.19
CA PRO A 57 -5.49 7.47 -1.96
C PRO A 57 -5.40 6.63 -3.23
N ASP A 58 -5.89 7.14 -4.36
CA ASP A 58 -5.82 6.45 -5.65
C ASP A 58 -4.39 6.30 -6.18
N ASP A 59 -3.49 7.23 -5.84
CA ASP A 59 -2.06 7.07 -6.15
C ASP A 59 -1.45 5.89 -5.41
N VAL A 60 -1.85 5.73 -4.14
CA VAL A 60 -1.40 4.63 -3.29
C VAL A 60 -1.94 3.31 -3.82
N LYS A 61 -3.25 3.23 -4.09
CA LYS A 61 -3.91 2.03 -4.63
C LYS A 61 -3.28 1.59 -5.94
N ALA A 62 -3.03 2.52 -6.86
CA ALA A 62 -2.45 2.21 -8.17
C ALA A 62 -1.02 1.67 -8.11
N LEU A 63 -0.30 1.87 -6.99
CA LEU A 63 1.09 1.47 -6.83
C LEU A 63 1.30 0.39 -5.77
N ALA A 64 0.27 0.06 -4.99
CA ALA A 64 0.38 -0.91 -3.91
C ALA A 64 0.84 -2.29 -4.41
N VAL A 65 0.17 -2.88 -5.41
CA VAL A 65 0.57 -4.18 -5.97
C VAL A 65 2.02 -4.18 -6.49
N PRO A 66 2.42 -3.31 -7.44
CA PRO A 66 3.78 -3.35 -7.99
C PRO A 66 4.88 -3.00 -6.95
N VAL A 67 4.56 -2.26 -5.88
CA VAL A 67 5.53 -1.90 -4.85
C VAL A 67 5.62 -2.92 -3.72
N LEU A 68 4.52 -3.60 -3.39
CA LEU A 68 4.41 -4.44 -2.18
C LEU A 68 4.48 -5.94 -2.46
N ALA A 69 3.91 -6.42 -3.57
CA ALA A 69 3.71 -7.86 -3.81
C ALA A 69 5.04 -8.65 -3.74
N HIS A 70 6.07 -8.18 -4.45
CA HIS A 70 7.42 -8.78 -4.46
C HIS A 70 8.17 -8.73 -3.12
N ARG A 71 7.56 -8.17 -2.07
CA ARG A 71 8.15 -8.04 -0.73
C ARG A 71 7.48 -8.95 0.30
N LEU A 72 6.44 -9.69 -0.10
CA LEU A 72 5.79 -10.69 0.72
C LEU A 72 6.52 -12.02 0.58
N ILE A 73 6.54 -12.78 1.67
CA ILE A 73 6.87 -14.20 1.64
C ILE A 73 5.63 -14.94 2.13
N LEU A 74 5.11 -15.84 1.30
CA LEU A 74 3.92 -16.62 1.64
C LEU A 74 4.29 -17.88 2.43
N HIS A 75 3.28 -18.48 3.04
CA HIS A 75 3.33 -19.86 3.50
C HIS A 75 3.37 -20.82 2.30
N ALA A 76 4.09 -21.94 2.43
CA ALA A 76 4.24 -22.90 1.32
C ALA A 76 2.89 -23.55 0.95
N GLU A 77 2.02 -23.72 1.95
CA GLU A 77 0.65 -24.22 1.79
C GLU A 77 -0.18 -23.25 0.93
N ALA A 78 -0.08 -21.94 1.19
CA ALA A 78 -0.79 -20.93 0.41
C ALA A 78 -0.28 -20.87 -1.04
N GLU A 79 1.04 -20.97 -1.27
CA GLU A 79 1.60 -21.05 -2.62
C GLU A 79 1.11 -22.31 -3.36
N PHE A 80 1.00 -23.45 -2.66
CA PHE A 80 0.48 -24.70 -3.23
C PHE A 80 -1.00 -24.59 -3.63
N ASP A 81 -1.80 -23.87 -2.83
CA ASP A 81 -3.21 -23.57 -3.11
C ASP A 81 -3.38 -22.48 -4.20
N GLY A 82 -2.28 -21.98 -4.77
CA GLY A 82 -2.27 -21.04 -5.89
C GLY A 82 -2.42 -19.57 -5.48
N VAL A 83 -2.27 -19.24 -4.20
CA VAL A 83 -2.27 -17.86 -3.72
C VAL A 83 -1.03 -17.14 -4.24
N THR A 84 -1.22 -15.93 -4.76
CA THR A 84 -0.11 -15.08 -5.22
C THR A 84 0.07 -13.86 -4.32
N PRO A 85 1.30 -13.31 -4.18
CA PRO A 85 1.51 -12.07 -3.46
C PRO A 85 0.67 -10.89 -4.00
N GLU A 86 0.43 -10.86 -5.31
CA GLU A 86 -0.45 -9.87 -5.95
C GLU A 86 -1.89 -10.00 -5.47
N ALA A 87 -2.40 -11.23 -5.34
CA ALA A 87 -3.75 -11.49 -4.85
C ALA A 87 -3.89 -11.05 -3.39
N VAL A 88 -2.90 -11.34 -2.55
CA VAL A 88 -2.88 -10.89 -1.14
C VAL A 88 -2.91 -9.37 -1.04
N VAL A 89 -2.06 -8.66 -1.80
CA VAL A 89 -2.08 -7.18 -1.79
C VAL A 89 -3.40 -6.65 -2.34
N GLY A 90 -3.97 -7.31 -3.36
CA GLY A 90 -5.30 -7.00 -3.88
C GLY A 90 -6.38 -7.11 -2.82
N GLN A 91 -6.38 -8.19 -2.04
CA GLN A 91 -7.32 -8.40 -0.95
C GLN A 91 -7.15 -7.36 0.17
N VAL A 92 -5.92 -7.09 0.58
CA VAL A 92 -5.60 -6.03 1.56
C VAL A 92 -6.13 -4.66 1.12
N LEU A 93 -6.09 -4.34 -0.18
CA LEU A 93 -6.66 -3.09 -0.71
C LEU A 93 -8.19 -3.02 -0.64
N LEU A 94 -8.88 -4.16 -0.60
CA LEU A 94 -10.32 -4.24 -0.41
C LEU A 94 -10.69 -4.12 1.07
N ASP A 95 -9.89 -4.69 1.96
CA ASP A 95 -10.19 -4.75 3.39
C ASP A 95 -9.82 -3.46 4.14
N VAL A 96 -8.79 -2.74 3.67
CA VAL A 96 -8.32 -1.51 4.31
C VAL A 96 -8.97 -0.30 3.65
N GLU A 97 -9.94 0.31 4.34
CA GLU A 97 -10.64 1.49 3.83
C GLU A 97 -9.69 2.70 3.66
N PRO A 98 -9.66 3.36 2.48
CA PRO A 98 -8.93 4.61 2.29
C PRO A 98 -9.51 5.75 3.15
N PRO A 99 -8.71 6.79 3.44
CA PRO A 99 -9.19 7.93 4.19
C PRO A 99 -10.20 8.72 3.35
N THR A 100 -11.38 8.96 3.88
CA THR A 100 -12.32 9.95 3.36
C THR A 100 -11.90 11.35 3.81
N ARG A 101 -12.31 12.39 3.07
CA ARG A 101 -12.05 13.79 3.42
C ARG A 101 -12.45 14.02 4.89
N ARG A 102 -11.60 14.72 5.67
CA ARG A 102 -11.95 15.22 7.00
C ARG A 102 -13.35 15.84 6.95
N GLU A 103 -14.31 15.26 7.65
CA GLU A 103 -15.37 16.08 8.22
C GLU A 103 -14.65 17.04 9.16
N ALA A 104 -14.71 18.33 8.83
CA ALA A 104 -14.23 19.36 9.73
C ALA A 104 -15.10 19.26 10.99
N VAL A 105 -14.48 18.84 12.10
CA VAL A 105 -15.02 19.05 13.44
C VAL A 105 -14.77 20.51 13.82
#